data_AF-A0A931KJ21-F1
#
_entry.id   AF-A0A931KJ21-F1
#
_cell.length_a   1.000
_cell.length_b   1.000
_cell.length_c   1.000
_cell.angle_alpha   90.00
_cell.angle_beta   90.00
_cell.angle_gamma   90.00
#
_symmetry.space_group_name_H-M   'P 1'
#
loop_
_entity.id
_entity.type
_entity.pdbx_description
1 polymer ?
#
loop_
_entity_poly.entity_id
_entity_poly.type
_entity_poly.pdbx_seq_one_letter_code
_entity_poly.pdbx_strand_id
1 'polypeptide(L)'
;MVVSDPIQKTDMMQTYSILMLSRNSGLNCLWDKKQDKLIEDLTPYYGAWVTPNVDAIMRLLRKVAEKTPEQSLRGYLTGSTKAVDDEVRAIYEVLKEERIVYVNSMMEFGRSESQLGQRVRLPRESLEHQTANCLDGTVLFASLLEASSINPGLVFVPGHSLIAWQKRAMWGEDDLDSELFDNWDFLETTMVSKHSFEEAKAKGRQIAERYYFKAGCKQDFEIFRIHRLQWLRAKGIYPME
;
A
#
# COMPACT_ATOMS: atom_id res chain seq x y z
N MET A 1 -49.04 25.76 -23.58
CA MET A 1 -47.77 26.26 -24.15
C MET A 1 -46.77 25.13 -24.04
N VAL A 2 -46.57 24.41 -25.14
CA VAL A 2 -45.70 23.24 -25.19
C VAL A 2 -44.29 23.75 -25.40
N VAL A 3 -43.41 23.53 -24.42
CA VAL A 3 -41.97 23.72 -24.61
C VAL A 3 -41.46 22.42 -25.20
N SER A 4 -41.24 22.41 -26.50
CA SER A 4 -40.58 21.31 -27.20
C SER A 4 -39.07 21.42 -26.99
N ASP A 5 -38.49 20.42 -26.34
CA ASP A 5 -37.05 20.24 -26.23
C ASP A 5 -36.43 20.02 -27.64
N PRO A 6 -35.46 20.83 -28.10
CA PRO A 6 -34.91 20.73 -29.47
C PRO A 6 -33.99 19.53 -29.67
N ILE A 7 -33.68 18.77 -28.62
CA ILE A 7 -32.78 17.63 -28.68
C ILE A 7 -33.60 16.39 -28.30
N GLN A 8 -34.02 15.61 -29.30
CA GLN A 8 -34.55 14.25 -29.13
C GLN A 8 -33.46 13.29 -28.59
N LYS A 9 -32.89 13.57 -27.43
CA LYS A 9 -32.14 12.58 -26.67
C LYS A 9 -33.14 11.93 -25.72
N THR A 10 -33.61 10.77 -26.11
CA THR A 10 -34.30 9.85 -25.21
C THR A 10 -33.32 9.55 -24.08
N ASP A 11 -33.59 10.02 -22.86
CA ASP A 11 -32.82 9.60 -21.68
C ASP A 11 -32.97 8.08 -21.54
N MET A 12 -31.94 7.35 -21.97
CA MET A 12 -31.88 5.91 -21.74
C MET A 12 -31.54 5.67 -20.28
N MET A 13 -32.56 5.46 -19.46
CA MET A 13 -32.38 5.02 -18.09
C MET A 13 -31.84 3.58 -18.09
N GLN A 14 -30.53 3.44 -17.95
CA GLN A 14 -29.87 2.16 -17.74
C GLN A 14 -29.81 1.86 -16.24
N THR A 15 -30.40 0.74 -15.83
CA THR A 15 -30.33 0.27 -14.45
C THR A 15 -29.27 -0.82 -14.37
N TYR A 16 -28.36 -0.69 -13.41
CA TYR A 16 -27.32 -1.67 -13.13
C TYR A 16 -27.50 -2.21 -11.71
N SER A 17 -27.39 -3.52 -11.54
CA SER A 17 -27.28 -4.13 -10.22
C SER A 17 -25.85 -3.92 -9.71
N ILE A 18 -25.70 -3.23 -8.58
CA ILE A 18 -24.41 -3.01 -7.93
C ILE A 18 -24.30 -3.91 -6.71
N LEU A 19 -23.24 -4.70 -6.63
CA LEU A 19 -22.89 -5.43 -5.42
C LEU A 19 -22.22 -4.47 -4.44
N MET A 20 -22.84 -4.28 -3.28
CA MET A 20 -22.28 -3.50 -2.18
C MET A 20 -21.54 -4.43 -1.22
N LEU A 21 -20.22 -4.28 -1.14
CA LEU A 21 -19.39 -5.00 -0.17
C LEU A 21 -19.17 -4.14 1.08
N SER A 22 -18.69 -4.75 2.16
CA SER A 22 -18.33 -3.99 3.36
C SER A 22 -17.12 -3.10 3.08
N ARG A 23 -16.99 -1.97 3.80
CA ARG A 23 -15.90 -1.00 3.60
C ARG A 23 -14.49 -1.61 3.72
N ASN A 24 -14.35 -2.70 4.47
CA ASN A 24 -13.08 -3.42 4.66
C ASN A 24 -12.89 -4.61 3.70
N SER A 25 -13.75 -4.76 2.70
CA SER A 25 -13.60 -5.74 1.62
C SER A 25 -12.56 -5.25 0.62
N GLY A 26 -11.35 -5.79 0.73
CA GLY A 26 -10.28 -5.55 -0.23
C GLY A 26 -10.33 -6.57 -1.35
N LEU A 27 -10.61 -6.12 -2.58
CA LEU A 27 -10.52 -6.98 -3.76
C LEU A 27 -9.10 -6.94 -4.32
N ASN A 28 -8.46 -8.10 -4.43
CA ASN A 28 -7.15 -8.23 -5.05
C ASN A 28 -7.27 -8.28 -6.58
N CYS A 29 -8.25 -9.02 -7.09
CA CYS A 29 -8.45 -9.14 -8.53
C CYS A 29 -9.84 -9.66 -8.91
N LEU A 30 -10.15 -9.50 -10.19
CA LEU A 30 -11.19 -10.25 -10.89
C LEU A 30 -10.54 -11.42 -11.64
N TRP A 31 -11.02 -12.63 -11.41
CA TRP A 31 -10.47 -13.86 -11.99
C TRP A 31 -11.52 -14.63 -12.78
N ASP A 32 -11.19 -15.03 -14.02
CA ASP A 32 -11.98 -15.99 -14.78
C ASP A 32 -11.59 -17.41 -14.36
N LYS A 33 -12.42 -18.03 -13.54
CA LYS A 33 -12.21 -19.42 -13.10
C LYS A 33 -12.23 -20.44 -14.23
N LYS A 34 -13.02 -20.22 -15.28
CA LYS A 34 -13.16 -21.21 -16.36
C LYS A 34 -11.92 -21.24 -17.24
N GLN A 35 -11.29 -20.09 -17.40
CA GLN A 35 -10.10 -19.92 -18.23
C GLN A 35 -8.80 -19.89 -17.41
N ASP A 36 -8.92 -19.95 -16.08
CA ASP A 36 -7.83 -19.78 -15.11
C ASP A 36 -6.96 -18.55 -15.43
N LYS A 37 -7.62 -17.39 -15.57
CA LYS A 37 -7.00 -16.17 -16.08
C LYS A 37 -7.37 -14.94 -15.27
N LEU A 38 -6.38 -14.09 -15.01
CA LEU A 38 -6.60 -12.74 -14.48
C LEU A 38 -7.39 -11.89 -15.49
N ILE A 39 -8.52 -11.35 -15.05
CA ILE A 39 -9.30 -10.37 -15.81
C ILE A 39 -8.78 -8.97 -15.51
N GLU A 40 -8.65 -8.64 -14.23
CA GLU A 40 -8.27 -7.31 -13.78
C GLU A 40 -7.53 -7.37 -12.44
N ASP A 41 -6.41 -6.66 -12.35
CA ASP A 41 -5.70 -6.42 -11.10
C ASP A 41 -6.32 -5.22 -10.37
N LEU A 42 -6.87 -5.49 -9.18
CA LEU A 42 -7.50 -4.48 -8.33
C LEU A 42 -6.60 -4.03 -7.17
N THR A 43 -5.40 -4.61 -7.05
CA THR A 43 -4.45 -4.21 -6.01
C THR A 43 -3.99 -2.74 -6.03
N PRO A 44 -4.03 -1.98 -7.16
CA PRO A 44 -3.78 -0.54 -7.14
C PRO A 44 -4.75 0.24 -6.23
N TYR A 45 -6.00 -0.23 -6.06
CA TYR A 45 -7.01 0.47 -5.26
C TYR A 45 -6.73 0.43 -3.75
N TYR A 46 -5.81 -0.42 -3.29
CA TYR A 46 -5.32 -0.36 -1.91
C TYR A 46 -4.60 0.94 -1.58
N GLY A 47 -4.20 1.74 -2.60
CA GLY A 47 -3.77 3.11 -2.39
C GLY A 47 -4.81 3.97 -1.65
N ALA A 48 -6.11 3.65 -1.74
CA ALA A 48 -7.15 4.36 -1.00
C ALA A 48 -7.17 4.04 0.50
N TRP A 49 -6.64 2.89 0.92
CA TRP A 49 -6.47 2.52 2.34
C TRP A 49 -5.25 3.19 2.98
N VAL A 50 -4.42 3.86 2.18
CA VAL A 50 -3.32 4.68 2.69
C VAL A 50 -3.89 6.05 3.05
N THR A 51 -4.00 6.32 4.35
CA THR A 51 -4.71 7.46 4.95
C THR A 51 -3.75 8.29 5.79
N PRO A 52 -2.86 9.10 5.19
CA PRO A 52 -1.77 9.78 5.90
C PRO A 52 -2.24 10.90 6.85
N ASN A 53 -3.40 11.51 6.57
CA ASN A 53 -3.83 12.75 7.21
C ASN A 53 -4.77 12.53 8.41
N VAL A 54 -5.12 11.28 8.73
CA VAL A 54 -6.03 11.00 9.85
C VAL A 54 -5.31 11.21 11.18
N ASP A 55 -6.05 11.66 12.20
CA ASP A 55 -5.51 11.98 13.53
C ASP A 55 -4.65 10.85 14.13
N ALA A 56 -5.03 9.59 13.91
CA ALA A 56 -4.28 8.43 14.41
C ALA A 56 -2.84 8.38 13.87
N ILE A 57 -2.65 8.74 12.59
CA ILE A 57 -1.32 8.82 11.96
C ILE A 57 -0.60 10.08 12.40
N MET A 58 -1.27 11.24 12.35
CA MET A 58 -0.67 12.53 12.70
C MET A 58 -0.12 12.55 14.13
N ARG A 59 -0.80 11.90 15.09
CA ARG A 59 -0.31 11.77 16.47
C ARG A 59 1.00 10.99 16.60
N LEU A 60 1.28 10.06 15.70
CA LEU A 60 2.52 9.29 15.73
C LEU A 60 3.71 10.06 15.16
N LEU A 61 3.50 10.98 14.22
CA LEU A 61 4.59 11.72 13.57
C LEU A 61 5.50 12.44 14.58
N ARG A 62 4.95 12.95 15.67
CA ARG A 62 5.75 13.55 16.74
C ARG A 62 6.67 12.52 17.40
N LYS A 63 6.15 11.33 17.74
CA LYS A 63 6.95 10.25 18.33
C LYS A 63 8.04 9.77 17.37
N VAL A 64 7.72 9.73 16.07
CA VAL A 64 8.69 9.38 15.02
C VAL A 64 9.79 10.43 14.98
N ALA A 65 9.42 11.71 14.88
CA ALA A 65 10.38 12.82 14.87
C ALA A 65 11.33 12.74 16.06
N GLU A 66 10.82 12.57 17.29
CA GLU A 66 11.60 12.48 18.52
C GLU A 66 12.64 11.34 18.54
N LYS A 67 12.46 10.29 17.72
CA LYS A 67 13.40 9.17 17.57
C LYS A 67 14.45 9.37 16.48
N THR A 68 14.26 10.33 15.59
CA THR A 68 15.27 10.66 14.58
C THR A 68 16.46 11.39 15.22
N PRO A 69 17.68 11.27 14.68
CA PRO A 69 18.83 12.02 15.19
C PRO A 69 18.63 13.54 15.22
N GLU A 70 17.96 14.08 14.20
CA GLU A 70 17.68 15.52 14.03
C GLU A 70 16.40 15.99 14.73
N GLN A 71 15.68 15.09 15.41
CA GLN A 71 14.39 15.36 16.05
C GLN A 71 13.35 16.03 15.13
N SER A 72 13.40 15.71 13.84
CA SER A 72 12.53 16.30 12.81
C SER A 72 12.33 15.33 11.66
N LEU A 73 11.21 15.47 10.95
CA LEU A 73 10.93 14.72 9.72
C LEU A 73 11.14 15.67 8.54
N ARG A 74 12.16 15.40 7.73
CA ARG A 74 12.56 16.22 6.59
C ARG A 74 12.49 15.44 5.29
N GLY A 75 12.31 14.12 5.34
CA GLY A 75 12.20 13.24 4.19
C GLY A 75 13.33 13.52 3.20
N TYR A 76 12.95 13.81 1.95
CA TYR A 76 13.92 14.05 0.88
C TYR A 76 14.63 15.41 0.91
N LEU A 77 14.19 16.37 1.74
CA LEU A 77 14.79 17.71 1.79
C LEU A 77 16.26 17.70 2.25
N THR A 78 16.68 16.63 2.93
CA THR A 78 18.07 16.46 3.38
C THR A 78 19.02 16.11 2.24
N GLY A 79 18.51 15.58 1.11
CA GLY A 79 19.30 14.98 0.04
C GLY A 79 20.07 13.71 0.47
N SER A 80 19.88 13.22 1.70
CA SER A 80 20.64 12.11 2.28
C SER A 80 19.79 10.85 2.34
N THR A 81 20.20 9.80 1.63
CA THR A 81 19.55 8.49 1.72
C THR A 81 19.65 7.89 3.13
N LYS A 82 20.70 8.25 3.88
CA LYS A 82 20.86 7.84 5.28
C LYS A 82 19.81 8.49 6.17
N ALA A 83 19.52 9.79 5.98
CA ALA A 83 18.49 10.46 6.77
C ALA A 83 17.10 9.86 6.50
N VAL A 84 16.79 9.53 5.24
CA VAL A 84 15.57 8.79 4.89
C VAL A 84 15.52 7.43 5.59
N ASP A 85 16.62 6.66 5.59
CA ASP A 85 16.67 5.37 6.30
C ASP A 85 16.50 5.53 7.82
N ASP A 86 17.07 6.58 8.41
CA ASP A 86 16.95 6.89 9.84
C ASP A 86 15.49 7.28 10.21
N GLU A 87 14.78 8.01 9.35
CA GLU A 87 13.33 8.30 9.51
C GLU A 87 12.47 7.03 9.38
N VAL A 88 12.75 6.17 8.41
CA VAL A 88 12.02 4.90 8.23
C VAL A 88 12.27 3.96 9.41
N ARG A 89 13.49 3.92 9.95
CA ARG A 89 13.81 3.19 11.19
C ARG A 89 13.00 3.74 12.35
N ALA A 90 12.91 5.07 12.51
CA ALA A 90 12.11 5.69 13.55
C ALA A 90 10.61 5.31 13.44
N ILE A 91 10.05 5.25 12.23
CA ILE A 91 8.67 4.78 12.00
C ILE A 91 8.51 3.34 12.49
N TYR A 92 9.43 2.45 12.12
CA TYR A 92 9.40 1.04 12.51
C TYR A 92 9.44 0.88 14.04
N GLU A 93 10.34 1.60 14.72
CA GLU A 93 10.47 1.53 16.17
C GLU A 93 9.25 2.11 16.91
N VAL A 94 8.63 3.19 16.40
CA VAL A 94 7.36 3.68 16.95
C VAL A 94 6.27 2.62 16.81
N LEU A 95 6.11 2.01 15.63
CA LEU A 95 5.10 0.96 15.43
C LEU A 95 5.33 -0.28 16.31
N LYS A 96 6.60 -0.60 16.58
CA LYS A 96 6.99 -1.65 17.52
C LYS A 96 6.58 -1.31 18.95
N GLU A 97 6.74 -0.05 19.36
CA GLU A 97 6.30 0.46 20.67
C GLU A 97 4.77 0.54 20.80
N GLU A 98 4.04 0.77 19.70
CA GLU A 98 2.58 0.66 19.66
C GLU A 98 2.08 -0.80 19.79
N ARG A 99 3.00 -1.78 19.85
CA ARG A 99 2.75 -3.21 20.07
C ARG A 99 1.81 -3.83 19.05
N ILE A 100 1.94 -3.43 17.78
CA ILE A 100 1.16 -4.04 16.70
C ILE A 100 1.54 -5.52 16.56
N VAL A 101 0.56 -6.40 16.75
CA VAL A 101 0.72 -7.86 16.62
C VAL A 101 0.18 -8.33 15.28
N TYR A 102 0.94 -9.20 14.61
CA TYR A 102 0.46 -9.84 13.40
C TYR A 102 -0.73 -10.77 13.69
N VAL A 103 -1.86 -10.52 13.04
CA VAL A 103 -3.06 -11.37 13.11
C VAL A 103 -3.53 -11.69 11.71
N ASN A 104 -3.40 -12.95 11.32
CA ASN A 104 -3.91 -13.44 10.05
C ASN A 104 -5.45 -13.50 10.07
N SER A 105 -6.10 -12.41 9.67
CA SER A 105 -7.56 -12.31 9.55
C SER A 105 -7.98 -11.92 8.13
N MET A 106 -7.61 -12.75 7.15
CA MET A 106 -7.90 -12.51 5.72
C MET A 106 -9.34 -12.85 5.30
N MET A 107 -10.14 -13.45 6.20
CA MET A 107 -11.51 -13.88 5.91
C MET A 107 -12.43 -12.67 5.66
N GLU A 108 -13.18 -12.73 4.57
CA GLU A 108 -14.17 -11.73 4.15
C GLU A 108 -15.47 -12.44 3.80
N PHE A 109 -16.59 -11.74 3.95
CA PHE A 109 -17.93 -12.23 3.68
C PHE A 109 -18.45 -11.66 2.36
N GLY A 110 -19.27 -12.43 1.62
CA GLY A 110 -19.98 -11.92 0.44
C GLY A 110 -19.23 -11.97 -0.88
N ARG A 111 -18.09 -12.68 -0.97
CA ARG A 111 -17.37 -12.86 -2.24
C ARG A 111 -18.07 -13.83 -3.18
N SER A 112 -18.04 -13.51 -4.47
CA SER A 112 -18.24 -14.51 -5.52
C SER A 112 -16.97 -15.32 -5.72
N GLU A 113 -17.12 -16.50 -6.30
CA GLU A 113 -16.02 -17.38 -6.65
C GLU A 113 -14.94 -16.70 -7.51
N SER A 114 -15.32 -15.79 -8.41
CA SER A 114 -14.43 -15.03 -9.31
C SER A 114 -13.70 -13.84 -8.64
N GLN A 115 -13.96 -13.56 -7.36
CA GLN A 115 -13.36 -12.44 -6.64
C GLN A 115 -12.37 -12.97 -5.59
N LEU A 116 -11.09 -12.71 -5.82
CA LEU A 116 -10.06 -12.93 -4.80
C LEU A 116 -9.85 -11.65 -4.02
N GLY A 117 -9.78 -11.75 -2.69
CA GLY A 117 -9.64 -10.58 -1.83
C GLY A 117 -9.12 -10.93 -0.44
N GLN A 118 -9.08 -9.95 0.44
CA GLN A 118 -8.91 -10.11 1.88
C GLN A 118 -9.63 -8.99 2.64
N ARG A 119 -9.96 -9.24 3.90
CA ARG A 119 -10.35 -8.15 4.79
C ARG A 119 -9.14 -7.24 5.05
N VAL A 120 -9.28 -5.94 4.80
CA VAL A 120 -8.24 -4.93 5.04
C VAL A 120 -8.77 -3.85 5.97
N ARG A 121 -8.11 -3.69 7.11
CA ARG A 121 -8.38 -2.65 8.09
C ARG A 121 -7.73 -1.34 7.66
N LEU A 122 -8.34 -0.25 8.10
CA LEU A 122 -7.71 1.06 7.98
C LEU A 122 -6.58 1.22 9.00
N PRO A 123 -5.58 2.08 8.71
CA PRO A 123 -4.48 2.35 9.62
C PRO A 123 -4.94 2.72 11.05
N ARG A 124 -6.00 3.55 11.19
CA ARG A 124 -6.56 3.90 12.49
C ARG A 124 -7.10 2.68 13.26
N GLU A 125 -7.71 1.72 12.57
CA GLU A 125 -8.30 0.51 13.17
C GLU A 125 -7.20 -0.48 13.59
N SER A 126 -6.13 -0.59 12.81
CA SER A 126 -4.96 -1.39 13.18
C SER A 126 -4.23 -0.83 14.40
N LEU A 127 -4.12 0.49 14.50
CA LEU A 127 -3.57 1.15 15.68
C LEU A 127 -4.47 0.97 16.91
N GLU A 128 -5.78 1.21 16.76
CA GLU A 128 -6.76 1.07 17.84
C GLU A 128 -6.80 -0.35 18.42
N HIS A 129 -6.78 -1.36 17.56
CA HIS A 129 -6.84 -2.77 17.98
C HIS A 129 -5.48 -3.41 18.20
N GLN A 130 -4.39 -2.69 17.94
CA GLN A 130 -3.01 -3.18 18.01
C GLN A 130 -2.79 -4.48 17.21
N THR A 131 -3.51 -4.63 16.09
CA THR A 131 -3.45 -5.82 15.23
C THR A 131 -3.41 -5.48 13.76
N ALA A 132 -2.62 -6.24 13.01
CA ALA A 132 -2.49 -6.07 11.57
C ALA A 132 -2.26 -7.42 10.88
N ASN A 133 -2.91 -7.66 9.75
CA ASN A 133 -2.40 -8.65 8.77
C ASN A 133 -1.28 -8.00 7.92
N CYS A 134 -0.77 -8.71 6.91
CA CYS A 134 0.33 -8.20 6.08
C CYS A 134 -0.06 -6.95 5.30
N LEU A 135 -1.30 -6.87 4.81
CA LEU A 135 -1.77 -5.74 4.03
C LEU A 135 -2.17 -4.56 4.91
N ASP A 136 -2.83 -4.81 6.05
CA ASP A 136 -3.09 -3.82 7.11
C ASP A 136 -1.78 -3.12 7.51
N GLY A 137 -0.73 -3.93 7.77
CA GLY A 137 0.59 -3.42 8.14
C GLY A 137 1.24 -2.62 7.00
N THR A 138 1.07 -3.08 5.76
CA THR A 138 1.57 -2.39 4.57
C THR A 138 0.93 -1.01 4.40
N VAL A 139 -0.40 -0.90 4.49
CA VAL A 139 -1.10 0.39 4.33
C VAL A 139 -0.89 1.33 5.53
N LEU A 140 -0.77 0.79 6.75
CA LEU A 140 -0.39 1.57 7.94
C LEU A 140 1.01 2.18 7.79
N PHE A 141 1.99 1.37 7.40
CA PHE A 141 3.36 1.83 7.21
C PHE A 141 3.44 2.84 6.05
N ALA A 142 2.75 2.58 4.93
CA ALA A 142 2.65 3.51 3.81
C ALA A 142 2.06 4.87 4.24
N SER A 143 1.07 4.87 5.15
CA SER A 143 0.43 6.10 5.63
C SER A 143 1.41 6.95 6.44
N LEU A 144 2.25 6.32 7.27
CA LEU A 144 3.30 7.02 8.01
C LEU A 144 4.41 7.54 7.10
N LEU A 145 4.79 6.79 6.06
CA LEU A 145 5.76 7.24 5.06
C LEU A 145 5.25 8.45 4.28
N GLU A 146 4.04 8.37 3.72
CA GLU A 146 3.43 9.46 2.97
C GLU A 146 3.26 10.71 3.85
N ALA A 147 2.81 10.54 5.11
CA ALA A 147 2.72 11.62 6.09
C ALA A 147 4.09 12.21 6.49
N SER A 148 5.18 11.45 6.34
CA SER A 148 6.56 11.89 6.55
C SER A 148 7.22 12.43 5.27
N SER A 149 6.45 12.66 4.21
CA SER A 149 6.97 13.11 2.89
C SER A 149 7.99 12.16 2.26
N ILE A 150 7.87 10.86 2.53
CA ILE A 150 8.64 9.77 1.90
C ILE A 150 7.70 9.02 0.97
N ASN A 151 8.10 8.80 -0.27
CA ASN A 151 7.29 8.15 -1.30
C ASN A 151 7.21 6.63 -1.07
N PRO A 152 6.04 6.09 -0.69
CA PRO A 152 5.89 4.66 -0.45
C PRO A 152 5.49 3.89 -1.71
N GLY A 153 5.74 2.58 -1.69
CA GLY A 153 5.30 1.63 -2.70
C GLY A 153 4.66 0.41 -2.04
N LEU A 154 3.44 0.06 -2.45
CA LEU A 154 2.74 -1.12 -1.98
C LEU A 154 3.22 -2.32 -2.82
N VAL A 155 3.90 -3.27 -2.20
CA VAL A 155 4.48 -4.42 -2.93
C VAL A 155 3.60 -5.64 -2.70
N PHE A 156 3.24 -6.33 -3.78
CA PHE A 156 2.44 -7.54 -3.76
C PHE A 156 3.21 -8.69 -4.39
N VAL A 157 3.29 -9.79 -3.66
CA VAL A 157 3.79 -11.09 -4.12
C VAL A 157 2.73 -12.16 -3.81
N PRO A 158 2.79 -13.36 -4.41
CA PRO A 158 1.81 -14.41 -4.13
C PRO A 158 1.61 -14.67 -2.63
N GLY A 159 0.40 -14.36 -2.14
CA GLY A 159 -0.02 -14.59 -0.76
C GLY A 159 0.53 -13.62 0.28
N HIS A 160 1.26 -12.56 -0.12
CA HIS A 160 1.89 -11.65 0.82
C HIS A 160 2.06 -10.22 0.28
N SER A 161 2.18 -9.26 1.18
CA SER A 161 2.44 -7.86 0.84
C SER A 161 3.56 -7.29 1.70
N LEU A 162 4.36 -6.42 1.10
CA LEU A 162 5.46 -5.71 1.76
C LEU A 162 5.29 -4.21 1.55
N ILE A 163 6.00 -3.42 2.34
CA ILE A 163 6.16 -1.99 2.08
C ILE A 163 7.51 -1.72 1.42
N ALA A 164 7.54 -0.78 0.48
CA ALA A 164 8.75 -0.23 -0.10
C ALA A 164 8.75 1.30 0.03
N TRP A 165 9.94 1.91 -0.07
CA TRP A 165 10.09 3.36 -0.15
C TRP A 165 11.24 3.75 -1.06
N GLN A 166 11.14 4.93 -1.69
CA GLN A 166 12.25 5.49 -2.45
C GLN A 166 13.32 6.00 -1.49
N LYS A 167 14.59 5.68 -1.75
CA LYS A 167 15.75 6.14 -0.98
C LYS A 167 16.05 7.63 -1.20
N ARG A 168 15.61 8.19 -2.33
CA ARG A 168 15.79 9.58 -2.75
C ARG A 168 14.55 10.04 -3.53
N ALA A 169 14.27 11.34 -3.55
CA ALA A 169 13.23 11.87 -4.42
C ALA A 169 13.62 11.66 -5.88
N MET A 170 12.77 10.98 -6.64
CA MET A 170 12.88 10.88 -8.09
C MET A 170 11.65 11.54 -8.71
N TRP A 171 11.89 12.55 -9.55
CA TRP A 171 10.86 13.31 -10.25
C TRP A 171 10.90 12.93 -11.73
N GLY A 172 9.96 12.11 -12.19
CA GLY A 172 9.87 11.69 -13.60
C GLY A 172 9.28 10.29 -13.78
N GLU A 173 8.94 9.95 -15.03
CA GLU A 173 8.51 8.60 -15.44
C GLU A 173 9.70 7.65 -15.69
N ASP A 174 10.94 8.15 -15.60
CA ASP A 174 12.18 7.39 -15.80
C ASP A 174 12.49 6.50 -14.58
N ASP A 175 11.54 5.62 -14.27
CA ASP A 175 11.68 4.50 -13.38
C ASP A 175 11.99 3.26 -14.24
N LEU A 176 13.26 3.13 -14.63
CA LEU A 176 13.72 1.88 -15.22
C LEU A 176 13.67 0.80 -14.13
N ASP A 177 12.81 -0.21 -14.30
CA ASP A 177 12.72 -1.37 -13.39
C ASP A 177 14.09 -2.02 -13.15
N SER A 178 15.04 -1.87 -14.09
CA SER A 178 16.43 -2.33 -13.95
C SER A 178 17.19 -1.72 -12.77
N GLU A 179 16.76 -0.58 -12.21
CA GLU A 179 17.38 0.09 -11.06
C GLU A 179 16.50 0.07 -9.80
N LEU A 180 15.46 -0.78 -9.78
CA LEU A 180 14.50 -0.86 -8.67
C LEU A 180 15.21 -0.96 -7.31
N PHE A 181 16.18 -1.87 -7.20
CA PHE A 181 16.88 -2.16 -5.95
C PHE A 181 17.93 -1.12 -5.55
N ASP A 182 18.36 -0.28 -6.49
CA ASP A 182 19.27 0.84 -6.24
C ASP A 182 18.52 2.05 -5.70
N ASN A 183 17.30 2.28 -6.20
CA ASN A 183 16.46 3.43 -5.88
C ASN A 183 15.45 3.17 -4.75
N TRP A 184 15.09 1.91 -4.51
CA TRP A 184 14.11 1.52 -3.49
C TRP A 184 14.71 0.60 -2.42
N ASP A 185 14.12 0.66 -1.23
CA ASP A 185 14.28 -0.34 -0.18
C ASP A 185 12.91 -0.94 0.20
N PHE A 186 12.95 -2.07 0.89
CA PHE A 186 11.80 -2.93 1.17
C PHE A 186 11.82 -3.37 2.63
N LEU A 187 10.65 -3.56 3.24
CA LEU A 187 10.54 -3.99 4.63
C LEU A 187 9.38 -4.98 4.82
N GLU A 188 9.67 -6.04 5.56
CA GLU A 188 8.69 -7.04 6.01
C GLU A 188 7.92 -6.52 7.22
N THR A 189 6.70 -6.03 7.01
CA THR A 189 5.90 -5.37 8.06
C THR A 189 5.44 -6.33 9.15
N THR A 190 5.30 -7.63 8.85
CA THR A 190 4.86 -8.62 9.85
C THR A 190 5.89 -8.88 10.94
N MET A 191 7.14 -8.47 10.71
CA MET A 191 8.25 -8.68 11.63
C MET A 191 8.34 -7.61 12.74
N VAL A 192 7.56 -6.52 12.64
CA VAL A 192 7.61 -5.35 13.54
C VAL A 192 7.59 -5.70 15.02
N SER A 193 6.80 -6.71 15.41
CA SER A 193 6.61 -7.08 16.81
C SER A 193 7.82 -7.73 17.49
N LYS A 194 8.69 -8.43 16.75
CA LYS A 194 9.70 -9.33 17.34
C LYS A 194 11.12 -9.13 16.82
N HIS A 195 11.29 -8.45 15.69
CA HIS A 195 12.57 -8.34 15.00
C HIS A 195 13.11 -6.92 15.03
N SER A 196 14.40 -6.75 14.77
CA SER A 196 14.97 -5.43 14.54
C SER A 196 14.55 -4.86 13.18
N PHE A 197 14.69 -3.56 13.01
CA PHE A 197 14.50 -2.90 11.71
C PHE A 197 15.38 -3.52 10.63
N GLU A 198 16.64 -3.80 10.94
CA GLU A 198 17.63 -4.36 10.02
C GLU A 198 17.24 -5.77 9.56
N GLU A 199 16.74 -6.61 10.47
CA GLU A 199 16.23 -7.95 10.14
C GLU A 199 15.00 -7.87 9.24
N ALA A 200 14.03 -6.99 9.57
CA ALA A 200 12.82 -6.80 8.79
C ALA A 200 13.10 -6.22 7.40
N LYS A 201 14.04 -5.28 7.29
CA LYS A 201 14.51 -4.70 6.02
C LYS A 201 15.23 -5.73 5.16
N ALA A 202 16.16 -6.48 5.74
CA ALA A 202 16.85 -7.56 5.04
C ALA A 202 15.87 -8.62 4.53
N LYS A 203 14.87 -8.99 5.32
CA LYS A 203 13.84 -9.95 4.92
C LYS A 203 12.96 -9.42 3.79
N GLY A 204 12.48 -8.18 3.91
CA GLY A 204 11.69 -7.52 2.87
C GLY A 204 12.43 -7.48 1.53
N ARG A 205 13.72 -7.11 1.57
CA ARG A 205 14.57 -7.08 0.37
C ARG A 205 14.78 -8.47 -0.23
N GLN A 206 15.07 -9.48 0.60
CA GLN A 206 15.19 -10.87 0.13
C GLN A 206 13.92 -11.37 -0.58
N ILE A 207 12.74 -11.09 -0.01
CA ILE A 207 11.47 -11.49 -0.63
C ILE A 207 11.27 -10.75 -1.95
N ALA A 208 11.48 -9.44 -1.97
CA ALA A 208 11.33 -8.62 -3.17
C ALA A 208 12.25 -9.10 -4.31
N GLU A 209 13.55 -9.28 -4.05
CA GLU A 209 14.53 -9.78 -5.02
C GLU A 209 14.14 -11.15 -5.57
N ARG A 210 13.73 -12.08 -4.68
CA ARG A 210 13.30 -13.43 -5.08
C ARG A 210 12.16 -13.39 -6.08
N TYR A 211 11.11 -12.61 -5.80
CA TYR A 211 9.92 -12.57 -6.65
C TYR A 211 10.12 -11.70 -7.89
N TYR A 212 10.87 -10.61 -7.80
CA TYR A 212 11.26 -9.80 -8.95
C TYR A 212 12.04 -10.62 -9.98
N PHE A 213 13.06 -11.37 -9.54
CA PHE A 213 13.83 -12.24 -10.44
C PHE A 213 12.96 -13.35 -11.04
N LYS A 214 12.10 -13.96 -10.22
CA LYS A 214 11.16 -15.00 -10.69
C LYS A 214 10.17 -14.45 -11.73
N ALA A 215 9.69 -13.22 -11.56
CA ALA A 215 8.82 -12.53 -12.51
C ALA A 215 9.52 -12.35 -13.85
N GLY A 216 10.74 -11.84 -13.85
CA GLY A 216 11.57 -11.70 -15.04
C GLY A 216 11.85 -13.01 -15.77
N CYS A 217 12.25 -14.06 -15.04
CA CYS A 217 12.50 -15.39 -15.61
C CYS A 217 11.27 -16.03 -16.26
N LYS A 218 10.07 -15.73 -15.75
CA LYS A 218 8.81 -16.28 -16.25
C LYS A 218 8.07 -15.34 -17.21
N GLN A 219 8.55 -14.10 -17.37
CA GLN A 219 7.81 -13.00 -18.02
C GLN A 219 6.40 -12.84 -17.43
N ASP A 220 6.29 -13.10 -16.12
CA ASP A 220 5.04 -13.12 -15.37
C ASP A 220 5.09 -11.99 -14.34
N PHE A 221 4.60 -10.83 -14.75
CA PHE A 221 4.56 -9.63 -13.90
C PHE A 221 3.39 -9.69 -12.89
N GLU A 222 2.60 -10.77 -12.88
CA GLU A 222 1.56 -10.98 -11.86
C GLU A 222 2.11 -11.52 -10.54
N ILE A 223 3.36 -11.99 -10.50
CA ILE A 223 3.98 -12.53 -9.27
C ILE A 223 4.86 -11.54 -8.52
N PHE A 224 5.11 -10.36 -9.07
CA PHE A 224 5.73 -9.24 -8.38
C PHE A 224 5.14 -7.93 -8.90
N ARG A 225 4.42 -7.22 -8.03
CA ARG A 225 3.86 -5.89 -8.34
C ARG A 225 4.34 -4.88 -7.31
N ILE A 226 4.64 -3.66 -7.75
CA ILE A 226 4.88 -2.51 -6.89
C ILE A 226 3.99 -1.36 -7.34
N HIS A 227 3.08 -0.94 -6.46
CA HIS A 227 2.21 0.21 -6.71
C HIS A 227 2.77 1.44 -6.02
N ARG A 228 3.45 2.28 -6.78
CA ARG A 228 4.06 3.53 -6.31
C ARG A 228 2.97 4.53 -5.96
N LEU A 229 2.87 4.92 -4.70
CA LEU A 229 1.72 5.68 -4.22
C LEU A 229 1.61 7.04 -4.92
N GLN A 230 2.73 7.71 -5.19
CA GLN A 230 2.76 8.97 -5.95
C GLN A 230 2.05 8.85 -7.31
N TRP A 231 2.20 7.72 -7.99
CA TRP A 231 1.59 7.47 -9.29
C TRP A 231 0.11 7.11 -9.15
N LEU A 232 -0.26 6.37 -8.10
CA LEU A 232 -1.66 6.14 -7.75
C LEU A 232 -2.39 7.46 -7.48
N ARG A 233 -1.76 8.41 -6.77
CA ARG A 233 -2.30 9.77 -6.54
C ARG A 233 -2.48 10.53 -7.86
N ALA A 234 -1.50 10.47 -8.76
CA ALA A 234 -1.59 11.08 -10.08
C ALA A 234 -2.73 10.49 -10.93
N LYS A 235 -3.10 9.22 -10.67
CA LYS A 235 -4.23 8.53 -11.29
C LYS A 235 -5.59 8.73 -10.60
N GLY A 236 -5.65 9.57 -9.58
CA GLY A 236 -6.90 9.86 -8.86
C GLY A 236 -7.30 8.83 -7.80
N ILE A 237 -6.39 7.92 -7.41
CA ILE A 237 -6.62 7.03 -6.27
C ILE A 237 -6.19 7.77 -5.01
N TYR A 238 -7.15 8.41 -4.35
CA TYR A 238 -6.94 9.21 -3.14
C TYR A 238 -7.27 8.43 -1.86
N PRO A 239 -6.77 8.87 -0.69
CA PRO A 239 -7.18 8.32 0.61
C PRO A 239 -8.71 8.29 0.78
N MET A 240 -9.22 7.24 1.39
CA MET A 240 -10.66 7.07 1.63
C MET A 240 -11.18 7.83 2.86
N GLU A 241 -10.29 8.31 3.72
CA GLU A 241 -10.55 9.17 4.90
C GLU A 241 -9.42 10.18 5.11
#